data_AF-A0A1G2R3H6-F1
#
_entry.id   AF-A0A1G2R3H6-F1
#
_cell.length_a   1.000
_cell.length_b   1.000
_cell.length_c   1.000
_cell.angle_alpha   90.00
_cell.angle_beta   90.00
_cell.angle_gamma   90.00
#
_symmetry.space_group_name_H-M   'P 1'
#
loop_
_entity.id
_entity.type
_entity.pdbx_description
1 polymer ?
#
loop_
_entity_poly.entity_id
_entity_poly.type
_entity_poly.pdbx_seq_one_letter_code
_entity_poly.pdbx_strand_id
1 'polypeptide(L)'
;MVGIIIGLLAVILNKVFCGILFDTETKLAAQGKIPARGKILYLKDYNFFKWGDFWFLSAMDFAIAYVLVERWPLPAWIAVSCFLAGVFWTALWHWIYMLPSHNPDSAYPQTGVVSRVGRIHLVYFAAQYILGFIGIGMVVLMAMGERQWSPAAFVGLAAGLGYFAMLFSDFLAGRFKRVRNPPG
;
A
#
# COMPACT_ATOMS: atom_id res chain seq x y z
N MET A 1 -23.22 -11.33 7.73
CA MET A 1 -23.02 -10.17 8.65
C MET A 1 -21.56 -10.02 9.08
N VAL A 2 -20.89 -11.10 9.54
CA VAL A 2 -19.51 -11.09 10.04
C VAL A 2 -18.52 -10.42 9.07
N GLY A 3 -18.52 -10.77 7.78
CA GLY A 3 -17.56 -10.18 6.82
C GLY A 3 -17.83 -8.73 6.46
N ILE A 4 -19.03 -8.19 6.70
CA ILE A 4 -19.25 -6.73 6.63
C ILE A 4 -18.50 -6.07 7.79
N ILE A 5 -18.59 -6.64 8.99
CA ILE A 5 -17.86 -6.15 10.18
C ILE A 5 -16.35 -6.25 9.95
N ILE A 6 -15.84 -7.40 9.49
CA ILE A 6 -14.39 -7.56 9.21
C ILE A 6 -13.92 -6.64 8.07
N GLY A 7 -14.72 -6.46 7.02
CA GLY A 7 -14.43 -5.49 5.95
C GLY A 7 -14.36 -4.05 6.45
N LEU A 8 -15.31 -3.63 7.30
CA LEU A 8 -15.29 -2.30 7.94
C LEU A 8 -14.10 -2.13 8.89
N LEU A 9 -13.72 -3.18 9.63
CA LEU A 9 -12.51 -3.17 10.47
C LEU A 9 -11.24 -3.00 9.63
N ALA A 10 -11.14 -3.66 8.47
CA ALA A 10 -10.01 -3.47 7.55
C ALA A 10 -9.92 -2.01 7.04
N VAL A 11 -11.05 -1.40 6.66
CA VAL A 11 -11.13 0.03 6.30
C VAL A 11 -10.67 0.94 7.44
N ILE A 12 -11.17 0.69 8.67
CA ILE A 12 -10.82 1.49 9.84
C ILE A 12 -9.32 1.37 10.15
N LEU A 13 -8.77 0.15 10.11
CA LEU A 13 -7.33 -0.09 10.33
C LEU A 13 -6.47 0.62 9.28
N ASN A 14 -6.81 0.51 7.99
CA ASN A 14 -6.11 1.23 6.92
C ASN A 14 -6.13 2.76 7.20
N LYS A 15 -7.30 3.33 7.48
CA LYS A 15 -7.44 4.77 7.76
C LYS A 15 -6.69 5.22 9.02
N VAL A 16 -6.66 4.41 10.07
CA VAL A 16 -5.86 4.67 11.28
C VAL A 16 -4.36 4.65 10.95
N PHE A 17 -3.88 3.67 10.20
CA PHE A 17 -2.47 3.64 9.75
C PHE A 17 -2.10 4.85 8.87
N CYS A 18 -2.93 5.21 7.89
CA CYS A 18 -2.73 6.42 7.09
C CYS A 18 -2.68 7.69 7.97
N GLY A 19 -3.56 7.79 8.97
CA GLY A 19 -3.59 8.91 9.93
C GLY A 19 -2.34 8.99 10.79
N ILE A 20 -1.89 7.86 11.36
CA ILE A 20 -0.65 7.77 12.15
C ILE A 20 0.58 8.14 11.30
N LEU A 21 0.64 7.65 10.06
CA LEU A 21 1.71 7.99 9.11
C LEU A 21 1.75 9.49 8.84
N PHE A 22 0.60 10.09 8.51
CA PHE A 22 0.51 11.52 8.20
C PHE A 22 0.85 12.41 9.40
N ASP A 23 0.36 12.11 10.60
CA ASP A 23 0.67 12.85 11.82
C ASP A 23 2.17 12.74 12.18
N THR A 24 2.75 11.54 12.09
CA THR A 24 4.17 11.31 12.37
C THR A 24 5.06 12.03 11.34
N GLU A 25 4.71 11.99 10.06
CA GLU A 25 5.42 12.72 9.00
C GLU A 25 5.35 14.23 9.23
N THR A 26 4.15 14.77 9.47
CA THR A 26 3.93 16.20 9.75
C THR A 26 4.76 16.67 10.94
N LYS A 27 4.77 15.92 12.05
CA LYS A 27 5.52 16.26 13.26
C LYS A 27 7.04 16.22 13.05
N LEU A 28 7.57 15.25 12.30
CA LEU A 28 9.02 15.16 12.05
C LEU A 28 9.49 16.16 11.00
N ALA A 29 8.67 16.47 9.99
CA ALA A 29 8.92 17.52 9.01
C ALA A 29 8.96 18.90 9.68
N ALA A 30 8.01 19.20 10.57
CA ALA A 30 8.00 20.44 11.36
C ALA A 30 9.22 20.56 12.31
N GLN A 31 9.88 19.45 12.64
CA GLN A 31 11.12 19.40 13.43
C GLN A 31 12.39 19.40 12.57
N GLY A 32 12.28 19.48 11.23
CA GLY A 32 13.41 19.40 10.31
C GLY A 32 14.14 18.05 10.28
N LYS A 33 13.57 16.98 10.87
CA LYS A 33 14.21 15.65 11.01
C LYS A 33 14.09 14.78 9.76
N ILE A 34 13.15 15.12 8.89
CA ILE A 34 12.93 14.52 7.57
C ILE A 34 12.59 15.66 6.60
N PRO A 35 12.84 15.49 5.29
CA PRO A 35 12.43 16.49 4.30
C PRO A 35 10.91 16.73 4.37
N ALA A 36 10.52 18.00 4.44
CA ALA A 36 9.12 18.40 4.40
C ALA A 36 8.55 18.16 3.00
N ARG A 37 7.76 17.10 2.84
CA ARG A 37 6.98 16.86 1.63
C ARG A 37 5.81 17.85 1.53
N GLY A 38 5.34 18.10 0.30
CA GLY A 38 3.98 18.59 0.09
C GLY A 38 2.96 17.63 0.72
N LYS A 39 1.76 18.11 1.05
CA LYS A 39 0.77 17.36 1.86
C LYS A 39 0.39 16.00 1.21
N ILE A 40 1.05 14.93 1.67
CA ILE A 40 0.82 13.47 1.50
C ILE A 40 0.82 12.91 0.04
N LEU A 41 1.59 11.85 -0.31
CA LEU A 41 2.62 11.10 0.44
C LEU A 41 3.67 10.34 -0.44
N TYR A 42 3.53 9.02 -0.68
CA TYR A 42 4.58 8.14 -1.22
C TYR A 42 4.65 8.10 -2.77
N LEU A 43 5.80 7.63 -3.28
CA LEU A 43 6.24 7.68 -4.69
C LEU A 43 6.33 9.08 -5.32
N LYS A 44 6.94 10.01 -4.56
CA LYS A 44 7.34 11.37 -4.98
C LYS A 44 6.19 12.25 -5.47
N ASP A 45 5.73 13.09 -4.56
CA ASP A 45 5.15 14.41 -4.83
C ASP A 45 3.84 14.47 -5.66
N TYR A 46 2.79 14.90 -4.96
CA TYR A 46 1.48 15.33 -5.42
C TYR A 46 0.43 14.26 -5.78
N ASN A 47 -0.77 14.51 -5.26
CA ASN A 47 -2.07 13.86 -5.48
C ASN A 47 -2.24 12.37 -5.09
N PHE A 48 -1.27 11.49 -5.31
CA PHE A 48 -1.45 10.03 -5.18
C PHE A 48 -2.14 9.61 -3.86
N PHE A 49 -1.62 10.05 -2.71
CA PHE A 49 -2.13 9.65 -1.40
C PHE A 49 -3.41 10.38 -0.96
N LYS A 50 -3.70 11.57 -1.51
CA LYS A 50 -4.77 12.41 -0.98
C LYS A 50 -6.15 11.75 -1.08
N TRP A 51 -6.29 10.82 -2.04
CA TRP A 51 -7.46 9.97 -2.20
C TRP A 51 -7.13 8.49 -2.45
N GLY A 52 -5.95 8.13 -2.97
CA GLY A 52 -5.59 6.76 -3.34
C GLY A 52 -5.65 5.76 -2.20
N ASP A 53 -4.69 5.82 -1.28
CA ASP A 53 -4.60 4.89 -0.14
C ASP A 53 -5.84 4.97 0.78
N PHE A 54 -6.36 6.19 0.99
CA PHE A 54 -7.49 6.43 1.91
C PHE A 54 -8.85 5.94 1.37
N TRP A 55 -9.03 5.81 0.05
CA TRP A 55 -10.29 5.34 -0.54
C TRP A 55 -10.14 4.09 -1.39
N PHE A 56 -9.17 4.02 -2.31
CA PHE A 56 -9.00 2.83 -3.15
C PHE A 56 -8.40 1.65 -2.38
N LEU A 57 -7.32 1.83 -1.61
CA LEU A 57 -6.82 0.72 -0.78
C LEU A 57 -7.86 0.34 0.29
N SER A 58 -8.55 1.31 0.91
CA SER A 58 -9.68 1.00 1.81
C SER A 58 -10.80 0.19 1.12
N ALA A 59 -11.17 0.51 -0.13
CA ALA A 59 -12.18 -0.25 -0.87
C ALA A 59 -11.68 -1.65 -1.29
N MET A 60 -10.39 -1.78 -1.63
CA MET A 60 -9.74 -3.07 -1.88
C MET A 60 -9.70 -3.93 -0.61
N ASP A 61 -9.22 -3.38 0.50
CA ASP A 61 -9.16 -4.02 1.82
C ASP A 61 -10.55 -4.51 2.26
N PHE A 62 -11.58 -3.67 2.10
CA PHE A 62 -12.97 -4.07 2.34
C PHE A 62 -13.38 -5.26 1.46
N ALA A 63 -13.16 -5.16 0.15
CA ALA A 63 -13.57 -6.20 -0.80
C ALA A 63 -12.87 -7.55 -0.53
N ILE A 64 -11.56 -7.50 -0.28
CA ILE A 64 -10.74 -8.66 0.06
C ILE A 64 -11.23 -9.29 1.35
N ALA A 65 -11.31 -8.53 2.44
CA ALA A 65 -11.73 -9.02 3.74
C ALA A 65 -13.18 -9.54 3.75
N TYR A 66 -14.11 -8.85 3.07
CA TYR A 66 -15.50 -9.29 2.94
C TYR A 66 -15.61 -10.63 2.20
N VAL A 67 -14.96 -10.78 1.04
CA VAL A 67 -15.05 -12.02 0.24
C VAL A 67 -14.30 -13.18 0.92
N LEU A 68 -13.18 -12.90 1.60
CA LEU A 68 -12.43 -13.90 2.36
C LEU A 68 -13.23 -14.48 3.55
N VAL A 69 -14.08 -13.67 4.18
CA VAL A 69 -14.85 -14.06 5.38
C VAL A 69 -16.25 -14.57 5.08
N GLU A 70 -17.03 -13.89 4.22
CA GLU A 70 -18.44 -14.26 3.95
C GLU A 70 -18.61 -15.22 2.78
N ARG A 71 -17.63 -15.31 1.88
CA ARG A 71 -17.71 -16.21 0.73
C ARG A 71 -16.80 -17.41 0.93
N TRP A 72 -15.47 -17.25 0.86
CA TRP A 72 -14.58 -18.41 0.99
C TRP A 72 -13.28 -18.08 1.72
N PRO A 73 -12.95 -18.81 2.81
CA PRO A 73 -11.59 -18.83 3.31
C PRO A 73 -10.68 -19.42 2.23
N LEU A 74 -9.53 -18.78 2.00
CA LEU A 74 -8.52 -19.33 1.11
C LEU A 74 -7.96 -20.64 1.68
N PRO A 75 -7.64 -21.64 0.83
CA PRO A 75 -6.82 -22.77 1.23
C PRO A 75 -5.56 -22.29 1.95
N ALA A 76 -5.21 -22.93 3.07
CA ALA A 76 -4.12 -22.46 3.94
C ALA A 76 -2.79 -22.27 3.20
N TRP A 77 -2.49 -23.14 2.22
CA TRP A 77 -1.29 -23.01 1.39
C TRP A 77 -1.29 -21.73 0.53
N ILE A 78 -2.44 -21.32 -0.04
CA ILE A 78 -2.55 -20.06 -0.79
C ILE A 78 -2.35 -18.88 0.16
N ALA A 79 -3.00 -18.89 1.32
CA ALA A 79 -2.85 -17.83 2.32
C ALA A 79 -1.38 -17.67 2.77
N VAL A 80 -0.68 -18.78 3.01
CA VAL A 80 0.76 -18.80 3.34
C VAL A 80 1.61 -18.29 2.16
N SER A 81 1.32 -18.71 0.92
CA SER A 81 2.03 -18.21 -0.26
C SER A 81 1.84 -16.71 -0.47
N CYS A 82 0.63 -16.18 -0.32
CA CYS A 82 0.35 -14.74 -0.40
C CYS A 82 1.05 -13.96 0.73
N PHE A 83 1.08 -14.52 1.95
CA PHE A 83 1.82 -13.94 3.08
C PHE A 83 3.33 -13.85 2.79
N LEU A 84 3.94 -14.97 2.39
CA LEU A 84 5.37 -15.02 2.05
C LEU A 84 5.72 -14.11 0.87
N ALA A 85 4.87 -14.04 -0.16
CA ALA A 85 5.04 -13.12 -1.28
C ALA A 85 5.00 -11.66 -0.81
N GLY A 86 4.04 -11.27 0.04
CA GLY A 86 3.94 -9.91 0.57
C GLY A 86 5.13 -9.51 1.44
N VAL A 87 5.61 -10.41 2.31
CA VAL A 87 6.82 -10.20 3.11
C VAL A 87 8.05 -10.07 2.23
N PHE A 88 8.25 -10.98 1.26
CA PHE A 88 9.37 -10.94 0.32
C PHE A 88 9.38 -9.64 -0.50
N TRP A 89 8.23 -9.24 -1.04
CA TRP A 89 8.11 -8.02 -1.84
C TRP A 89 8.42 -6.77 -1.01
N THR A 90 7.96 -6.74 0.25
CA THR A 90 8.29 -5.65 1.18
C THR A 90 9.79 -5.59 1.48
N ALA A 91 10.43 -6.73 1.73
CA ALA A 91 11.86 -6.82 1.96
C ALA A 91 12.68 -6.38 0.74
N LEU A 92 12.24 -6.74 -0.48
CA LEU A 92 12.84 -6.32 -1.74
C LEU A 92 12.77 -4.80 -1.91
N TRP A 93 11.60 -4.19 -1.73
CA TRP A 93 11.45 -2.73 -1.79
C TRP A 93 12.22 -2.02 -0.70
N HIS A 94 12.21 -2.54 0.53
CA HIS A 94 13.00 -2.01 1.63
C HIS A 94 14.49 -1.96 1.28
N TRP A 95 15.04 -3.06 0.75
CA TRP A 95 16.43 -3.13 0.30
C TRP A 95 16.72 -2.13 -0.82
N ILE A 96 15.85 -2.01 -1.82
CA ILE A 96 15.99 -1.04 -2.92
C ILE A 96 16.03 0.41 -2.39
N TYR A 97 15.18 0.77 -1.45
CA TYR A 97 15.14 2.12 -0.85
C TYR A 97 16.34 2.42 0.06
N MET A 98 17.06 1.39 0.53
CA MET A 98 18.29 1.55 1.30
C MET A 98 19.54 1.74 0.42
N LEU A 99 19.46 1.49 -0.89
CA LEU A 99 20.58 1.63 -1.82
C LEU A 99 21.01 3.10 -2.02
N PRO A 100 22.30 3.39 -2.27
CA PRO A 100 22.80 4.74 -2.54
C PRO A 100 22.17 5.46 -3.75
N SER A 101 21.48 4.73 -4.63
CA SER A 101 20.80 5.29 -5.81
C SER A 101 19.34 5.70 -5.56
N HIS A 102 18.82 5.47 -4.34
CA HIS A 102 17.52 5.97 -3.92
C HIS A 102 17.57 7.49 -3.71
N ASN A 103 16.44 8.17 -3.90
CA ASN A 103 16.35 9.61 -3.62
C ASN A 103 15.80 9.78 -2.21
N PRO A 104 16.42 10.60 -1.34
CA PRO A 104 15.91 10.91 -0.02
C PRO A 104 14.39 11.16 0.02
N ASP A 105 13.71 10.50 0.94
CA ASP A 105 12.28 10.70 1.22
C ASP A 105 11.95 10.65 2.71
N SER A 106 10.68 10.84 3.08
CA SER A 106 10.26 10.88 4.49
C SER A 106 10.39 9.55 5.24
N ALA A 107 10.38 8.41 4.54
CA ALA A 107 10.64 7.09 5.09
C ALA A 107 12.15 6.76 5.11
N TYR A 108 12.86 7.14 4.05
CA TYR A 108 14.29 6.89 3.82
C TYR A 108 15.03 8.21 3.57
N PRO A 109 15.32 9.00 4.62
CA PRO A 109 15.85 10.36 4.46
C PRO A 109 17.32 10.39 4.01
N GLN A 110 18.06 9.29 4.20
CA GLN A 110 19.46 9.15 3.80
C GLN A 110 19.74 7.67 3.47
N THR A 111 20.78 7.40 2.67
CA THR A 111 21.25 6.05 2.36
C THR A 111 21.49 5.24 3.63
N GLY A 112 20.92 4.04 3.71
CA GLY A 112 21.03 3.18 4.88
C GLY A 112 20.27 3.63 6.14
N VAL A 113 19.48 4.73 6.08
CA VAL A 113 18.76 5.28 7.23
C VAL A 113 17.24 5.12 7.06
N VAL A 114 16.59 4.49 8.04
CA VAL A 114 15.12 4.36 8.11
C VAL A 114 14.58 5.29 9.19
N SER A 115 13.72 6.25 8.80
CA SER A 115 13.08 7.17 9.74
C SER A 115 12.01 6.45 10.59
N ARG A 116 11.48 7.14 11.63
CA ARG A 116 10.33 6.61 12.38
C ARG A 116 9.09 6.43 11.49
N VAL A 117 8.86 7.33 10.52
CA VAL A 117 7.81 7.18 9.49
C VAL A 117 8.10 5.94 8.66
N GLY A 118 9.35 5.73 8.22
CA GLY A 118 9.74 4.57 7.43
C GLY A 118 9.48 3.23 8.13
N ARG A 119 9.67 3.15 9.45
CA ARG A 119 9.34 1.95 10.23
C ARG A 119 7.84 1.65 10.28
N ILE A 120 7.01 2.68 10.49
CA ILE A 120 5.54 2.54 10.46
C ILE A 120 5.08 2.19 9.04
N HIS A 121 5.67 2.84 8.04
CA HIS A 121 5.37 2.63 6.63
C HIS A 121 5.71 1.21 6.19
N LEU A 122 6.82 0.63 6.65
CA LEU A 122 7.18 -0.77 6.35
C LEU A 122 6.13 -1.78 6.84
N VAL A 123 5.57 -1.59 8.05
CA VAL A 123 4.51 -2.45 8.58
C VAL A 123 3.23 -2.29 7.75
N TYR A 124 2.86 -1.05 7.43
CA TYR A 124 1.72 -0.75 6.56
C TYR A 124 1.87 -1.38 5.17
N PHE A 125 3.02 -1.20 4.54
CA PHE A 125 3.34 -1.66 3.20
C PHE A 125 3.38 -3.19 3.12
N ALA A 126 3.85 -3.87 4.18
CA ALA A 126 3.74 -5.32 4.33
C ALA A 126 2.28 -5.79 4.35
N ALA A 127 1.44 -5.19 5.19
CA ALA A 127 0.02 -5.54 5.27
C ALA A 127 -0.69 -5.33 3.92
N GLN A 128 -0.45 -4.20 3.26
CA GLN A 128 -1.02 -3.88 1.95
C GLN A 128 -0.55 -4.83 0.83
N TYR A 129 0.73 -5.23 0.79
CA TYR A 129 1.16 -6.23 -0.19
C TYR A 129 0.59 -7.62 0.09
N ILE A 130 0.50 -8.05 1.36
CA ILE A 130 -0.12 -9.33 1.72
C ILE A 130 -1.59 -9.35 1.28
N LEU A 131 -2.35 -8.30 1.58
CA LEU A 131 -3.74 -8.15 1.13
C LEU A 131 -3.84 -8.08 -0.40
N GLY A 132 -2.96 -7.34 -1.07
CA GLY A 132 -2.88 -7.30 -2.53
C GLY A 132 -2.67 -8.68 -3.16
N PHE A 133 -1.72 -9.47 -2.66
CA PHE A 133 -1.51 -10.85 -3.13
C PHE A 133 -2.67 -11.80 -2.81
N ILE A 134 -3.34 -11.61 -1.66
CA ILE A 134 -4.59 -12.33 -1.34
C ILE A 134 -5.67 -11.99 -2.38
N GLY A 135 -5.87 -10.70 -2.68
CA GLY A 135 -6.83 -10.23 -3.69
C GLY A 135 -6.54 -10.79 -5.09
N ILE A 136 -5.27 -10.80 -5.51
CA ILE A 136 -4.84 -11.42 -6.77
C ILE A 136 -5.17 -12.93 -6.77
N GLY A 137 -4.83 -13.66 -5.71
CA GLY A 137 -5.13 -15.09 -5.58
C GLY A 137 -6.64 -15.38 -5.66
N MET A 138 -7.48 -14.55 -5.03
CA MET A 138 -8.93 -14.66 -5.11
C MET A 138 -9.46 -14.44 -6.54
N VAL A 139 -8.94 -13.44 -7.25
CA VAL A 139 -9.30 -13.17 -8.65
C VAL A 139 -8.88 -14.32 -9.57
N VAL A 140 -7.68 -14.89 -9.39
CA VAL A 140 -7.19 -16.04 -10.16
C VAL A 140 -8.12 -17.25 -9.95
N LEU A 141 -8.49 -17.57 -8.71
CA LEU A 141 -9.42 -18.68 -8.43
C LEU A 141 -10.81 -18.45 -9.06
N MET A 142 -11.31 -17.21 -9.07
CA MET A 142 -12.58 -16.88 -9.75
C MET A 142 -12.47 -16.99 -11.28
N ALA A 143 -11.34 -16.60 -11.86
CA ALA A 143 -11.07 -16.71 -13.29
C ALA A 143 -10.90 -18.16 -13.76
N MET A 144 -10.35 -19.04 -12.91
CA MET A 144 -10.21 -20.48 -13.18
C MET A 144 -11.53 -21.27 -13.06
N GLY A 145 -12.62 -20.65 -12.58
CA GLY A 145 -13.90 -21.34 -12.37
C GLY A 145 -13.98 -22.18 -11.08
N GLU A 146 -12.88 -22.31 -10.34
CA GLU A 146 -12.82 -22.93 -9.00
C GLU A 146 -13.76 -22.24 -7.98
N ARG A 147 -14.19 -21.01 -8.28
CA ARG A 147 -14.86 -20.08 -7.36
C ARG A 147 -15.81 -19.12 -8.10
N GLN A 148 -16.98 -18.83 -7.51
CA GLN A 148 -18.03 -17.99 -8.14
C GLN A 148 -17.82 -16.47 -7.97
N TRP A 149 -17.75 -15.71 -9.06
CA TRP A 149 -17.59 -14.25 -9.02
C TRP A 149 -18.48 -13.52 -8.00
N SER A 150 -17.85 -12.71 -7.14
CA SER A 150 -18.52 -11.90 -6.11
C SER A 150 -18.70 -10.46 -6.59
N PRO A 151 -19.87 -9.81 -6.38
CA PRO A 151 -20.06 -8.39 -6.66
C PRO A 151 -19.02 -7.48 -5.98
N ALA A 152 -18.60 -7.83 -4.76
CA ALA A 152 -17.56 -7.09 -4.04
C ALA A 152 -16.16 -7.23 -4.69
N ALA A 153 -15.89 -8.32 -5.41
CA ALA A 153 -14.64 -8.48 -6.15
C ALA A 153 -14.53 -7.46 -7.31
N PHE A 154 -15.64 -7.12 -7.97
CA PHE A 154 -15.66 -6.05 -8.97
C PHE A 154 -15.41 -4.66 -8.36
N VAL A 155 -15.90 -4.41 -7.13
CA VAL A 155 -15.58 -3.16 -6.39
C VAL A 155 -14.08 -3.09 -6.08
N GLY A 156 -13.49 -4.19 -5.59
CA GLY A 156 -12.04 -4.27 -5.33
C GLY A 156 -11.20 -4.11 -6.61
N LEU A 157 -11.61 -4.74 -7.72
CA LEU A 157 -10.95 -4.60 -9.02
C LEU A 157 -11.06 -3.18 -9.58
N ALA A 158 -12.22 -2.54 -9.49
CA ALA A 158 -12.40 -1.15 -9.93
C ALA A 158 -11.55 -0.18 -9.10
N ALA A 159 -11.47 -0.39 -7.78
CA ALA A 159 -10.58 0.38 -6.91
C ALA A 159 -9.09 0.15 -7.26
N GLY A 160 -8.68 -1.10 -7.51
CA GLY A 160 -7.32 -1.42 -7.95
C GLY A 160 -6.97 -0.81 -9.31
N LEU A 161 -7.88 -0.84 -10.28
CA LEU A 161 -7.71 -0.17 -11.58
C LEU A 161 -7.59 1.35 -11.41
N GLY A 162 -8.42 1.97 -10.56
CA GLY A 162 -8.31 3.39 -10.22
C GLY A 162 -6.95 3.75 -9.58
N TYR A 163 -6.48 2.91 -8.66
CA TYR A 163 -5.17 3.04 -8.02
C TYR A 163 -4.02 2.99 -9.02
N PHE A 164 -3.98 1.95 -9.88
CA PHE A 164 -2.94 1.83 -10.91
C PHE A 164 -3.03 2.90 -12.01
N ALA A 165 -4.23 3.35 -12.37
CA ALA A 165 -4.41 4.44 -13.32
C ALA A 165 -3.85 5.77 -12.79
N MET A 166 -4.05 6.08 -11.49
CA MET A 166 -3.41 7.23 -10.85
C MET A 166 -1.89 7.08 -10.79
N LEU A 167 -1.39 5.89 -10.42
CA LEU A 167 0.05 5.62 -10.37
C LEU A 167 0.73 5.83 -11.74
N PHE A 168 0.08 5.37 -12.80
CA PHE A 168 0.54 5.54 -14.18
C PHE A 168 0.47 7.01 -14.63
N SER A 169 -0.59 7.73 -14.25
CA SER A 169 -0.70 9.18 -14.50
C SER A 169 0.44 9.96 -13.86
N ASP A 170 0.79 9.65 -12.60
CA ASP A 170 1.90 10.30 -11.90
C ASP A 170 3.28 9.95 -12.51
N PHE A 171 3.42 8.71 -13.03
CA PHE A 171 4.58 8.29 -13.80
C PHE A 171 4.73 9.09 -15.10
N LEU A 172 3.65 9.22 -15.88
CA LEU A 172 3.62 10.03 -17.11
C LEU A 172 3.86 11.52 -16.85
N ALA A 173 3.35 12.05 -15.74
CA ALA A 173 3.62 13.41 -15.28
C ALA A 173 5.09 13.63 -14.87
N GLY A 174 5.92 12.58 -14.85
CA GLY A 174 7.35 12.67 -14.57
C GLY A 174 7.70 12.89 -13.10
N ARG A 175 6.73 12.72 -12.19
CA ARG A 175 6.89 12.93 -10.74
C ARG A 175 7.94 12.00 -10.12
N PHE A 176 8.17 10.86 -10.77
CA PHE A 176 9.15 9.85 -10.40
C PHE A 176 10.63 10.20 -10.71
N LYS A 177 10.89 11.21 -11.55
CA LYS A 177 12.24 11.53 -12.08
C LYS A 177 13.28 11.65 -10.95
N ARG A 178 14.46 11.05 -11.11
CA ARG A 178 15.57 11.15 -10.15
C ARG A 178 16.05 12.61 -10.06
N VAL A 179 16.33 13.09 -8.86
CA VAL A 179 17.13 14.29 -8.66
C VAL A 179 18.52 13.95 -9.19
N ARG A 180 18.95 14.60 -10.27
CA ARG A 180 20.32 14.49 -10.75
C ARG A 180 21.20 15.27 -9.78
N ASN A 181 22.04 14.53 -9.05
CA ASN A 181 23.00 14.98 -8.05
C ASN A 181 22.34 15.49 -6.74
N PRO A 182 22.36 14.71 -5.64
CA PRO A 182 22.27 15.32 -4.32
C PRO A 182 23.50 16.24 -4.10
N PRO A 183 23.36 17.36 -3.37
CA PRO A 183 24.53 18.11 -2.90
C PRO A 183 25.38 17.21 -1.98
N GLY A 184 26.69 17.24 -2.19
CA GLY A 184 27.67 16.54 -1.34
C GLY A 184 28.00 17.31 -0.07
#